data_AF-A0A1I0ZY34-F1
#
_entry.id   AF-A0A1I0ZY34-F1
#
_cell.length_a   1.000
_cell.length_b   1.000
_cell.length_c   1.000
_cell.angle_alpha   90.00
_cell.angle_beta   90.00
_cell.angle_gamma   90.00
#
_symmetry.space_group_name_H-M   'P 1'
#
loop_
_entity.id
_entity.type
_entity.pdbx_description
1 polymer ?
#
loop_
_entity_poly.entity_id
_entity_poly.type
_entity_poly.pdbx_seq_one_letter_code
_entity_poly.pdbx_strand_id
1 'polypeptide(L)' 'SSQSCNVCGHKHTQVKKLFVRQWVCPECGTFHDRDINAAINIKEKGLSLLAEQMA' A
#
# COMPACT_ATOMS: atom_id res chain seq x y z
N SER A 1 -1.48 2.97 -3.41
CA SER A 1 -0.23 3.71 -3.11
C SER A 1 0.88 2.72 -2.84
N SER A 2 2.13 2.95 -3.30
CA SER A 2 3.27 2.06 -2.99
C SER A 2 3.93 2.34 -1.63
N GLN A 3 3.66 3.50 -1.04
CA GLN A 3 4.23 3.93 0.25
C GLN A 3 3.36 3.53 1.45
N SER A 4 2.10 3.16 1.22
CA SER A 4 1.18 2.75 2.27
C SER A 4 1.28 1.24 2.46
N CYS A 5 1.48 0.79 3.69
CA CYS A 5 1.40 -0.63 4.02
C CYS A 5 -0.04 -1.12 3.82
N ASN A 6 -0.26 -2.11 2.97
CA ASN A 6 -1.59 -2.66 2.75
C ASN A 6 -2.14 -3.47 3.95
N VAL A 7 -1.33 -3.71 4.98
CA VAL A 7 -1.72 -4.49 6.17
C VAL A 7 -2.17 -3.57 7.31
N CYS A 8 -1.39 -2.53 7.64
CA CYS A 8 -1.67 -1.65 8.78
C CYS A 8 -1.98 -0.19 8.39
N GLY A 9 -1.89 0.17 7.10
CA GLY A 9 -2.14 1.53 6.62
C GLY A 9 -1.00 2.53 6.84
N HIS A 10 0.05 2.17 7.58
CA HIS A 10 1.19 3.07 7.81
C HIS A 10 1.82 3.56 6.50
N LYS A 11 2.14 4.85 6.43
CA LYS A 11 2.75 5.48 5.26
C LYS A 11 4.26 5.65 5.45
N HIS A 12 5.03 4.77 4.81
CA HIS A 12 6.49 4.82 4.83
C HIS A 12 7.02 5.72 3.70
N THR A 13 7.26 7.00 4.00
CA THR A 13 7.67 8.00 2.99
C THR A 13 9.09 7.77 2.45
N GLN A 14 9.94 7.05 3.18
CA GLN A 14 11.32 6.75 2.78
C GLN A 14 11.39 5.81 1.58
N VAL A 15 10.34 5.03 1.31
CA VAL A 15 10.29 4.12 0.15
C VAL A 15 9.78 4.81 -1.12
N LYS A 16 9.74 6.15 -1.18
CA LYS A 16 9.29 6.90 -2.37
C LYS A 16 10.18 6.63 -3.60
N LYS A 17 11.50 6.46 -3.40
CA LYS A 17 12.49 6.28 -4.49
C LYS A 17 12.21 5.00 -5.29
N LEU A 18 12.05 5.11 -6.61
CA LEU A 18 11.59 4.03 -7.49
C LEU A 18 12.44 2.75 -7.43
N PHE A 19 13.74 2.87 -7.14
CA PHE A 19 14.64 1.71 -7.02
C PHE A 19 14.41 0.88 -5.75
N VAL A 20 13.65 1.36 -4.76
CA VAL A 20 13.29 0.59 -3.57
C VAL A 20 12.17 -0.37 -3.95
N ARG A 21 12.54 -1.60 -4.29
CA ARG A 21 11.61 -2.65 -4.75
C ARG A 21 11.01 -3.45 -3.59
N GLN A 22 11.74 -3.58 -2.50
CA GLN A 22 11.33 -4.36 -1.34
C GLN A 22 11.57 -3.54 -0.06
N TRP A 23 10.68 -3.67 0.91
CA TRP A 23 10.79 -2.99 2.19
C TRP A 23 9.99 -3.71 3.28
N VAL A 24 10.38 -3.49 4.53
CA VAL A 24 9.64 -3.99 5.70
C VAL A 24 8.90 -2.82 6.33
N CYS A 25 7.62 -3.02 6.62
CA CYS A 25 6.84 -1.99 7.30
C CYS A 25 7.38 -1.76 8.72
N PRO A 26 7.78 -0.53 9.08
CA PRO A 26 8.36 -0.25 10.39
C PRO A 26 7.35 -0.39 11.54
N GLU A 27 6.05 -0.31 11.26
CA GLU A 27 4.99 -0.43 12.28
C GLU A 27 4.55 -1.86 12.54
N CYS A 28 4.31 -2.64 11.48
CA CYS A 28 3.72 -3.99 11.61
C CYS A 28 4.68 -5.12 11.22
N GLY A 29 5.89 -4.82 10.76
CA GLY A 29 6.89 -5.82 10.37
C GLY A 29 6.59 -6.59 9.08
N THR A 30 5.49 -6.28 8.37
CA THR A 30 5.15 -6.97 7.11
C THR A 30 6.20 -6.65 6.05
N PHE A 31 6.67 -7.69 5.36
CA PHE A 31 7.51 -7.55 4.18
C PHE A 31 6.67 -7.24 2.94
N HIS A 32 7.10 -6.27 2.14
CA HIS A 32 6.42 -5.83 0.93
C HIS A 32 7.34 -5.90 -0.28
N ASP A 33 6.83 -6.47 -1.38
CA ASP A 33 7.20 -6.04 -2.73
C ASP A 33 6.40 -4.79 -3.11
N ARG A 34 7.07 -3.81 -3.69
CA ARG A 34 6.52 -2.49 -4.04
C ARG A 34 5.30 -2.60 -4.95
N ASP A 35 5.39 -3.38 -6.01
CA ASP A 35 4.38 -3.42 -7.06
C ASP A 35 3.17 -4.23 -6.59
N ILE A 36 3.41 -5.34 -5.87
CA ILE A 36 2.36 -6.12 -5.22
C ILE A 36 1.60 -5.26 -4.18
N ASN A 37 2.31 -4.59 -3.28
CA ASN A 37 1.69 -3.72 -2.28
C ASN A 37 0.90 -2.57 -2.93
N ALA A 38 1.44 -1.98 -4.00
CA ALA A 38 0.75 -0.92 -4.74
C ALA A 38 -0.55 -1.44 -5.39
N ALA A 39 -0.51 -2.61 -6.03
CA ALA A 39 -1.67 -3.24 -6.66
C ALA A 39 -2.78 -3.53 -5.66
N ILE A 40 -2.44 -4.08 -4.48
CA ILE A 40 -3.41 -4.33 -3.40
C ILE A 40 -4.06 -3.02 -2.98
N ASN A 41 -3.27 -1.99 -2.67
CA ASN A 41 -3.80 -0.70 -2.25
C ASN A 41 -4.70 -0.03 -3.32
N ILE A 42 -4.41 -0.22 -4.62
CA ILE A 42 -5.24 0.31 -5.72
C ILE A 42 -6.56 -0.46 -5.77
N LYS A 43 -6.53 -1.80 -5.68
CA LYS A 43 -7.72 -2.64 -5.65
C LYS A 43 -8.65 -2.23 -4.50
N GLU A 44 -8.13 -2.13 -3.28
CA GLU A 44 -8.93 -1.76 -2.11
C GLU A 44 -9.54 -0.36 -2.24
N LYS A 45 -8.80 0.62 -2.78
CA LYS A 45 -9.37 1.95 -3.03
C LYS A 45 -10.48 1.90 -4.08
N GLY A 46 -10.31 1.10 -5.13
CA GLY A 46 -11.35 0.88 -6.14
C GLY A 46 -12.63 0.28 -5.55
N LEU A 47 -12.50 -0.75 -4.70
CA LEU A 47 -13.63 -1.35 -4.00
C LEU A 47 -14.33 -0.36 -3.06
N SER A 48 -13.58 0.44 -2.30
CA SER A 48 -14.12 1.49 -1.42
C SER A 48 -14.94 2.52 -2.21
N LEU A 49 -14.41 3.00 -3.34
CA LEU A 49 -15.11 3.99 -4.18
C LEU A 49 -16.40 3.42 -4.78
N LEU A 50 -16.40 2.15 -5.20
CA LEU A 50 -17.61 1.48 -5.68
C LEU A 50 -18.65 1.36 -4.57
N ALA A 51 -18.23 0.97 -3.36
CA ALA A 51 -19.13 0.89 -2.21
C ALA A 51 -19.72 2.26 -1.83
N GLU A 52 -18.91 3.32 -1.87
CA GLU A 52 -19.34 4.71 -1.64
C GLU A 52 -20.37 5.20 -2.67
N GLN A 53 -20.27 4.76 -3.94
CA GLN A 53 -21.25 5.10 -5.00
C GLN A 53 -22.57 4.33 -4.89
N MET A 54 -22.58 3.21 -4.18
CA MET A 54 -23.76 2.37 -3.95
C MET A 54 -24.48 2.70 -2.63
N ALA A 55 -23.90 3.59 -1.81
CA ALA A 55 -24.46 4.08 -0.55
C ALA A 55 -25.29 5.35 -0.79
#